data_AF-H1KES9-F1
#
_entry.id   AF-H1KES9-F1
#
_cell.length_a   1.000
_cell.length_b   1.000
_cell.length_c   1.000
_cell.angle_alpha   90.00
_cell.angle_beta   90.00
_cell.angle_gamma   90.00
#
_symmetry.space_group_name_H-M   'P 1'
#
loop_
_entity.id
_entity.type
_entity.pdbx_description
1 polymer ?
#
loop_
_entity_poly.entity_id
_entity_poly.type
_entity_poly.pdbx_seq_one_letter_code
_entity_poly.pdbx_strand_id
1 'polypeptide(L)'
;MRPPIRPDVPCLAAYPYVIVRVACPHCPNRTGSYRLARLAARLGPETPLEEVLRRIAFDCPWLDERHPRAKSQYVPKCKAHFPDLHALSPQPPDVPPGLMKLRVVQGGKA
;
A
#
# COMPACT_ATOMS: atom_id res chain seq x y z
N MET A 1 -7.95 -21.26 8.05
CA MET A 1 -6.97 -20.32 7.48
C MET A 1 -6.81 -19.16 8.46
N ARG A 2 -5.62 -18.98 9.04
CA ARG A 2 -5.35 -17.82 9.90
C ARG A 2 -5.26 -16.60 8.97
N PRO A 3 -6.03 -15.52 9.17
CA PRO A 3 -5.84 -14.30 8.39
C PRO A 3 -4.38 -13.86 8.57
N PRO A 4 -3.69 -13.44 7.50
CA PRO A 4 -2.33 -12.94 7.63
C PRO A 4 -2.35 -11.81 8.66
N ILE A 5 -1.45 -11.92 9.65
CA ILE A 5 -1.23 -10.89 10.67
C ILE A 5 -0.81 -9.66 9.89
N ARG A 6 -1.73 -8.73 9.69
CA ARG A 6 -1.38 -7.41 9.18
C ARG A 6 -0.50 -6.80 10.27
N PRO A 7 0.76 -6.43 9.99
CA PRO A 7 1.47 -5.60 10.94
C PRO A 7 0.61 -4.37 11.15
N ASP A 8 0.24 -4.10 12.41
CA ASP A 8 -0.49 -2.89 12.76
C ASP A 8 0.50 -1.73 12.58
N VAL A 9 0.45 -1.10 11.41
CA VAL A 9 1.34 0.01 11.04
C VAL A 9 0.54 1.29 11.25
N PRO A 10 0.71 1.97 12.41
CA PRO A 10 -0.16 3.08 12.77
C PRO A 10 0.09 4.35 11.96
N CYS A 11 1.33 4.57 11.50
CA CYS A 11 1.75 5.82 10.86
C CYS A 11 2.86 5.62 9.82
N LEU A 12 3.20 6.70 9.10
CA LEU A 12 4.29 6.70 8.12
C LEU A 12 5.65 6.34 8.73
N ALA A 13 5.96 6.79 9.95
CA ALA A 13 7.22 6.47 10.61
C ALA A 13 7.39 4.95 10.85
N ALA A 14 6.31 4.23 11.11
CA ALA A 14 6.30 2.79 11.32
C ALA A 14 6.27 1.98 10.00
N TYR A 15 6.25 2.66 8.85
CA TYR A 15 6.14 1.98 7.56
C TYR A 15 7.44 1.21 7.24
N PRO A 16 7.37 -0.11 6.98
CA PRO A 16 8.56 -0.97 6.93
C PRO A 16 9.40 -0.84 5.64
N TYR A 17 8.96 -0.03 4.67
CA TYR A 17 9.59 0.10 3.36
C TYR A 17 9.99 1.54 3.05
N VAL A 18 11.06 1.73 2.28
CA VAL A 18 11.52 3.06 1.84
C VAL A 18 10.62 3.61 0.74
N ILE A 19 9.97 2.73 -0.02
CA ILE A 19 8.99 3.07 -1.06
C ILE A 19 7.60 2.68 -0.55
N VAL A 20 6.72 3.68 -0.50
CA VAL A 20 5.29 3.52 -0.21
C VAL A 20 4.56 3.37 -1.53
N ARG A 21 4.07 2.16 -1.84
CA ARG A 21 3.19 1.96 -2.99
C ARG A 21 1.74 2.09 -2.58
N VAL A 22 0.95 2.72 -3.43
CA VAL A 22 -0.49 2.82 -3.31
C VAL A 22 -1.10 2.24 -4.57
N ALA A 23 -2.12 1.39 -4.43
CA ALA A 23 -2.85 0.82 -5.54
C ALA A 23 -4.36 0.91 -5.28
N CYS A 24 -5.15 1.02 -6.34
CA CYS A 24 -6.60 0.96 -6.28
C CYS A 24 -7.12 0.04 -7.38
N PRO A 25 -7.88 -1.04 -7.07
CA PRO A 25 -8.41 -1.96 -8.08
C PRO A 25 -9.48 -1.32 -8.98
N HIS A 26 -10.09 -0.21 -8.55
CA HIS A 26 -11.15 0.48 -9.28
C HIS A 26 -10.68 1.71 -10.06
N CYS A 27 -9.44 2.17 -9.83
CA CYS A 27 -8.94 3.40 -10.44
C CYS A 27 -7.58 3.14 -11.09
N PRO A 28 -7.49 3.03 -12.42
CA PRO A 28 -6.22 2.76 -13.10
C PRO A 28 -5.19 3.87 -12.82
N ASN A 29 -5.64 5.12 -12.70
CA ASN A 29 -4.76 6.27 -12.46
C ASN A 29 -4.34 6.45 -11.00
N ARG A 30 -4.78 5.59 -10.07
CA ARG A 30 -4.48 5.69 -8.62
C ARG A 30 -3.48 4.62 -8.18
N THR A 31 -2.52 4.34 -9.04
CA THR A 31 -1.37 3.50 -8.73
C THR A 31 -0.13 4.39 -8.73
N GLY A 32 0.60 4.41 -7.63
CA GLY A 32 1.75 5.30 -7.48
C GLY A 32 2.76 4.79 -6.48
N SER A 33 4.01 5.17 -6.69
CA SER A 33 5.15 4.83 -5.83
C SER A 33 5.75 6.11 -5.28
N TYR A 34 5.78 6.25 -3.96
CA TYR A 34 6.28 7.43 -3.27
C TYR A 34 7.47 7.06 -2.40
N ARG A 35 8.50 7.92 -2.35
CA ARG A 35 9.56 7.76 -1.35
C ARG A 35 9.02 8.14 0.03
N LEU A 36 9.17 7.25 1.02
CA LEU A 36 8.70 7.46 2.39
C LEU A 36 9.20 8.79 2.96
N ALA A 37 10.49 9.08 2.81
CA ALA A 37 11.07 10.35 3.27
C ALA A 37 10.39 11.59 2.66
N ARG A 38 10.04 11.56 1.37
CA ARG A 38 9.34 12.69 0.72
C ARG A 38 7.89 12.80 1.17
N LEU A 39 7.25 11.66 1.43
CA LEU A 39 5.87 11.60 1.89
C LEU A 39 5.77 12.10 3.34
N ALA A 40 6.66 11.62 4.22
CA ALA A 40 6.77 12.05 5.61
C ALA A 40 7.16 13.53 5.72
N ALA A 41 8.03 14.05 4.86
CA ALA A 41 8.35 15.48 4.83
C ALA A 41 7.16 16.36 4.42
N ARG A 42 6.20 15.83 3.64
CA ARG A 42 5.01 16.56 3.18
C ARG A 42 3.82 16.46 4.12
N LEU A 43 3.58 15.29 4.69
CA LEU A 43 2.39 15.00 5.51
C LEU A 43 2.69 15.03 7.01
N GLY A 44 3.93 14.71 7.37
CA GLY A 44 4.35 14.43 8.74
C GLY A 44 4.72 12.93 8.91
N PRO A 45 5.73 12.60 9.72
CA PRO A 45 6.07 11.20 10.01
C PRO A 45 4.99 10.50 10.86
N GLU A 46 4.32 11.24 11.74
CA GLU A 46 3.26 10.73 12.63
C GLU A 46 1.88 10.64 11.97
N THR A 47 1.77 10.95 10.67
CA THR A 47 0.48 10.90 9.98
C THR A 47 -0.03 9.46 9.87
N PRO A 48 -1.30 9.18 10.24
CA PRO A 48 -1.85 7.85 10.16
C PRO A 48 -2.06 7.43 8.69
N LEU A 49 -1.91 6.14 8.43
CA LEU A 49 -1.97 5.60 7.07
C LEU A 49 -3.33 5.83 6.38
N GLU A 50 -4.42 5.84 7.15
CA GLU A 50 -5.76 6.15 6.65
C GLU A 50 -5.86 7.59 6.13
N GLU A 51 -5.25 8.54 6.84
CA GLU A 51 -5.20 9.95 6.42
C GLU A 51 -4.33 10.12 5.17
N VAL A 52 -3.22 9.38 5.08
CA VAL A 52 -2.38 9.34 3.87
C VAL A 52 -3.20 8.85 2.67
N LEU A 53 -3.96 7.75 2.82
CA LEU A 53 -4.84 7.26 1.76
C LEU A 53 -5.93 8.27 1.41
N ARG A 54 -6.56 8.91 2.40
CA ARG A 54 -7.57 9.95 2.18
C ARG A 54 -7.02 11.10 1.35
N ARG A 55 -5.81 11.56 1.63
CA ARG A 55 -5.15 12.64 0.87
C ARG A 55 -4.77 12.22 -0.54
N ILE A 56 -4.27 11.00 -0.74
CA ILE A 56 -3.91 10.48 -2.08
C ILE A 56 -5.16 10.19 -2.92
N ALA A 57 -6.23 9.73 -2.27
CA ALA A 57 -7.53 9.44 -2.87
C ALA A 57 -8.46 10.65 -2.93
N PHE A 58 -8.01 11.84 -2.50
CA PHE A 58 -8.85 13.05 -2.42
C PHE A 58 -9.55 13.38 -3.74
N ASP A 59 -8.84 13.21 -4.86
CA ASP A 59 -9.35 13.45 -6.21
C ASP A 59 -10.06 12.25 -6.83
N CYS A 60 -10.33 11.19 -6.07
CA CYS A 60 -10.99 9.99 -6.58
C CYS A 60 -12.49 10.26 -6.81
N PRO A 61 -13.04 9.94 -8.01
CA PRO A 61 -14.47 10.04 -8.27
C PRO A 61 -15.33 9.16 -7.34
N TRP A 62 -14.72 8.09 -6.81
CA TRP A 62 -15.36 7.08 -5.97
C TRP A 62 -15.07 7.27 -4.48
N LEU A 63 -14.61 8.47 -4.06
CA LEU A 63 -14.40 8.77 -2.65
C LEU A 63 -15.76 8.85 -1.94
N ASP A 64 -15.95 8.05 -0.87
CA ASP A 64 -17.22 7.95 -0.13
C ASP A 64 -17.75 9.31 0.35
N GLU A 65 -16.85 10.23 0.73
CA GLU A 65 -17.18 11.59 1.18
C GLU A 65 -17.87 12.44 0.10
N ARG A 66 -17.63 12.16 -1.19
CA ARG A 66 -18.28 12.88 -2.30
C ARG A 66 -19.69 12.39 -2.58
N HIS A 67 -20.04 11.17 -2.15
CA HIS A 67 -21.35 10.57 -2.40
C HIS A 67 -22.02 10.04 -1.10
N PRO A 68 -22.38 10.91 -0.14
CA PRO A 68 -22.96 10.50 1.13
C PRO A 68 -24.32 9.77 1.00
N ARG A 69 -25.02 9.95 -0.13
CA ARG A 69 -26.30 9.28 -0.45
C ARG A 69 -26.12 7.93 -1.14
N ALA A 70 -24.91 7.61 -1.59
CA ALA A 70 -24.62 6.40 -2.35
C ALA A 70 -24.18 5.26 -1.42
N LYS A 71 -24.90 5.06 -0.31
CA LYS A 71 -24.74 3.90 0.60
C LYS A 71 -25.32 2.61 -0.01
N SER A 72 -25.42 2.53 -1.33
CA SER A 72 -25.83 1.31 -2.01
C SER A 72 -24.62 0.39 -2.12
N GLN A 73 -24.82 -0.89 -1.82
CA GLN A 73 -23.81 -1.95 -1.98
C GLN A 73 -23.26 -2.05 -3.41
N TYR A 74 -23.96 -1.47 -4.40
CA TYR A 74 -23.60 -1.49 -5.81
C TYR A 74 -22.82 -0.25 -6.28
N VAL A 75 -22.63 0.75 -5.41
CA VAL A 75 -21.85 1.93 -5.77
C VAL A 75 -20.36 1.59 -5.61
N PRO A 76 -19.53 1.76 -6.65
CA PRO A 76 -18.11 1.50 -6.54
C PRO A 76 -17.50 2.48 -5.53
N LYS A 77 -16.80 1.94 -4.53
CA LYS A 77 -16.05 2.73 -3.54
C LYS A 77 -14.57 2.72 -3.88
N CYS A 78 -13.87 3.80 -3.54
CA CYS A 78 -12.42 3.80 -3.61
C CYS A 78 -11.85 2.72 -2.68
N LYS A 79 -11.10 1.77 -3.25
CA LYS A 79 -10.39 0.71 -2.52
C LYS A 79 -8.88 0.93 -2.57
N ALA A 80 -8.46 2.18 -2.40
CA ALA A 80 -7.06 2.52 -2.29
C ALA A 80 -6.47 1.79 -1.08
N HIS A 81 -5.37 1.08 -1.29
CA HIS A 81 -4.69 0.31 -0.25
C HIS A 81 -3.19 0.32 -0.49
N PHE A 82 -2.44 -0.05 0.55
CA PHE A 82 -1.00 -0.28 0.48
C PHE A 82 -0.76 -1.76 0.15
N PRO A 83 -0.45 -2.13 -1.12
CA PRO A 83 -0.16 -3.51 -1.49
C PRO A 83 1.01 -4.09 -0.67
N ASP A 84 1.96 -3.25 -0.27
CA ASP A 84 3.17 -3.66 0.44
C ASP A 84 2.89 -4.20 1.85
N LEU A 85 1.82 -3.73 2.48
CA LEU A 85 1.37 -4.22 3.80
C LEU A 85 0.48 -5.46 3.70
N HIS A 86 -0.06 -5.74 2.51
CA HIS A 86 -0.97 -6.85 2.27
C HIS A 86 -0.28 -8.08 1.67
N ALA A 87 0.97 -7.93 1.21
CA ALA A 87 1.73 -9.02 0.62
C ALA A 87 2.07 -10.09 1.68
N LEU A 88 1.60 -11.32 1.45
CA LEU A 88 1.88 -12.52 2.26
C LEU A 88 3.38 -12.84 2.41
N SER A 89 4.21 -12.26 1.55
CA SER A 89 5.66 -12.27 1.68
C SER A 89 6.14 -10.83 1.63
N PRO A 90 6.42 -10.19 2.78
CA PRO A 90 6.99 -8.86 2.83
C PRO A 90 8.46 -9.00 2.45
N GLN A 91 8.77 -9.16 1.16
CA GLN A 91 10.13 -8.94 0.71
C GLN A 91 10.30 -7.43 0.62
N PRO A 92 11.09 -6.80 1.52
CA PRO A 92 11.44 -5.41 1.33
C PRO A 92 12.26 -5.34 0.04
N PRO A 93 11.87 -4.53 -0.95
CA PRO A 93 12.70 -4.30 -2.13
C PRO A 93 14.05 -3.64 -1.79
N ASP A 94 14.24 -3.28 -0.52
CA ASP A 94 15.34 -2.47 -0.01
C ASP A 94 16.47 -3.30 0.65
N VAL A 95 16.35 -4.63 0.74
CA VAL A 95 17.50 -5.47 1.16
C VAL A 95 18.48 -5.60 -0.01
N PRO A 96 19.78 -5.29 0.17
CA PRO A 96 20.76 -5.49 -0.88
C PRO A 96 20.79 -6.98 -1.28
N PRO A 97 21.00 -7.30 -2.57
CA PRO A 97 20.93 -8.67 -3.07
C PRO A 97 21.87 -9.65 -2.34
N GLY A 98 22.95 -9.17 -1.72
CA GLY A 98 23.85 -9.99 -0.90
C GLY A 98 23.28 -10.50 0.43
N LEU A 99 22.19 -9.89 0.92
CA LEU A 99 21.43 -10.36 2.11
C LEU A 99 20.17 -11.16 1.73
N MET A 100 19.89 -11.31 0.43
CA MET A 100 18.80 -12.16 -0.03
C MET A 100 19.21 -13.63 0.08
N LYS A 101 18.36 -14.47 0.70
CA LYS A 101 18.55 -15.93 0.63
C LYS A 101 18.58 -16.34 -0.84
N LEU A 102 19.68 -16.96 -1.25
CA LEU A 102 19.83 -17.54 -2.58
C LEU A 102 18.65 -18.49 -2.82
N ARG A 103 17.82 -18.19 -3.84
CA ARG A 103 16.72 -19.06 -4.24
C ARG A 103 17.31 -20.14 -5.15
N VAL A 104 17.22 -21.39 -4.72
CA VAL A 104 17.56 -22.53 -5.57
C VAL A 104 16.58 -22.55 -6.74
N VAL A 105 17.07 -22.22 -7.94
CA VAL A 105 16.36 -22.47 -9.19
C VAL A 105 16.56 -23.96 -9.48
N GLN A 106 15.47 -24.74 -9.53
CA GLN A 106 15.60 -26.12 -10.00
C GLN A 106 16.02 -26.10 -11.46
N GLY A 107 17.29 -26.40 -11.71
CA GLY A 107 17.82 -26.60 -13.05
C GLY A 107 17.30 -27.93 -13.60
N GLY A 108 16.47 -27.87 -14.64
CA GLY A 108 16.12 -29.04 -15.42
C GLY A 108 17.26 -29.44 -16.36
N LYS A 109 17.69 -30.70 -16.29
CA LYS A 109 18.30 -31.41 -17.41
C LYS A 109 17.69 -32.80 -17.49
N ALA A 110 17.03 -33.01 -18.64
CA ALA A 110 16.60 -34.22 -19.34
C ALA A 110 16.40 -35.51 -18.53
#